data_AF-A0A7S3QEG8-F1
#
_entry.id   AF-A0A7S3QEG8-F1
#
_cell.length_a   1.000
_cell.length_b   1.000
_cell.length_c   1.000
_cell.angle_alpha   90.00
_cell.angle_beta   90.00
_cell.angle_gamma   90.00
#
_symmetry.space_group_name_H-M   'P 1'
#
loop_
_entity.id
_entity.type
_entity.pdbx_description
1 polymer ?
#
loop_
_entity_poly.entity_id
_entity_poly.type
_entity_poly.pdbx_seq_one_letter_code
_entity_poly.pdbx_strand_id
1 'polypeptide(L)'
;HFQCLLSQLLSTKTFPTEAFNRDISKDISNWISNWDVSRGTNFGSMFYNARAFNQAISNWDVSSGTNFAFMFDHANVFNQNITNWDVSSGTDFSGMFYNATDFNQAISNWDVSSGTDFGHMFNTAKIFNQDISN
;
A
#
# COMPACT_ATOMS: atom_id res chain seq x y z
N HIS A 1 0.66 15.89 -9.39
CA HIS A 1 -0.31 15.76 -10.50
C HIS A 1 -0.70 14.30 -10.84
N PHE A 2 0.17 13.29 -10.66
CA PHE A 2 -0.20 11.87 -10.85
C PHE A 2 -0.90 11.19 -9.66
N GLN A 3 -0.73 11.69 -8.43
CA GLN A 3 -1.43 11.22 -7.21
C GLN A 3 -2.96 11.39 -7.26
N CYS A 4 -3.46 12.35 -8.05
CA CYS A 4 -4.90 12.60 -8.20
C CYS A 4 -5.55 11.67 -9.24
N LEU A 5 -4.78 11.28 -10.27
CA LEU A 5 -5.31 10.41 -11.32
C LEU A 5 -5.47 8.97 -10.82
N LEU A 6 -4.54 8.46 -9.99
CA LEU A 6 -4.63 7.10 -9.44
C LEU A 6 -5.78 6.97 -8.41
N SER A 7 -5.98 7.97 -7.54
CA SER A 7 -7.10 7.99 -6.59
C SER A 7 -8.46 8.19 -7.28
N GLN A 8 -8.51 8.98 -8.37
CA GLN A 8 -9.70 9.08 -9.22
C GLN A 8 -9.96 7.78 -9.98
N LEU A 9 -8.94 7.14 -10.59
CA LEU A 9 -9.07 5.86 -11.30
C LEU A 9 -9.53 4.70 -10.40
N LEU A 10 -9.11 4.70 -9.14
CA LEU A 10 -9.55 3.70 -8.15
C LEU A 10 -10.95 4.00 -7.56
N SER A 11 -11.45 5.24 -7.66
CA SER A 11 -12.74 5.65 -7.08
C SER A 11 -13.87 5.82 -8.11
N THR A 12 -13.57 6.11 -9.38
CA THR A 12 -14.57 6.32 -10.44
C THR A 12 -14.33 5.33 -11.58
N LYS A 13 -15.22 4.34 -11.70
CA LYS A 13 -15.24 3.37 -12.82
C LYS A 13 -15.61 4.03 -14.15
N THR A 14 -14.80 4.94 -14.68
CA THR A 14 -15.05 5.59 -15.98
C THR A 14 -13.77 5.66 -16.79
N PHE A 15 -13.64 4.75 -17.75
CA PHE A 15 -12.61 4.77 -18.80
C PHE A 15 -13.15 5.40 -20.09
N PRO A 16 -12.28 5.96 -20.96
CA PRO A 16 -12.66 6.41 -22.29
C PRO A 16 -13.14 5.22 -23.14
N THR A 17 -14.31 5.39 -23.74
CA THR A 17 -14.98 4.47 -24.65
C THR A 17 -14.17 4.30 -25.93
N GLU A 18 -13.42 3.19 -26.07
CA GLU A 18 -13.19 2.49 -27.36
C GLU A 18 -12.49 1.11 -27.26
N ALA A 19 -12.54 0.43 -26.10
CA ALA A 19 -12.09 -0.98 -25.99
C ALA A 19 -13.07 -1.84 -25.16
N PHE A 20 -14.20 -2.09 -25.81
CA PHE A 20 -15.16 -3.19 -25.69
C PHE A 20 -14.75 -4.45 -24.85
N ASN A 21 -15.47 -4.66 -23.74
CA ASN A 21 -15.85 -5.96 -23.15
C ASN A 21 -14.74 -6.95 -22.71
N ARG A 22 -13.73 -6.47 -21.98
CA ARG A 22 -12.80 -7.31 -21.19
C ARG A 22 -12.98 -6.98 -19.71
N ASP A 23 -12.77 -7.96 -18.83
CA ASP A 23 -12.89 -7.77 -17.38
C ASP A 23 -11.92 -6.67 -16.91
N ILE A 24 -12.46 -5.46 -16.74
CA ILE A 24 -11.72 -4.26 -16.33
C ILE A 24 -10.98 -4.50 -15.01
N SER A 25 -11.54 -5.34 -14.13
CA SER A 25 -10.89 -5.64 -12.84
C SER A 25 -9.57 -6.39 -13.03
N LYS A 26 -9.50 -7.28 -14.02
CA LYS A 26 -8.28 -8.01 -14.36
C LYS A 26 -7.23 -7.12 -14.99
N ASP A 27 -7.63 -6.19 -15.86
CA ASP A 27 -6.71 -5.25 -16.49
C ASP A 27 -6.12 -4.25 -15.48
N ILE A 28 -6.93 -3.76 -14.53
CA ILE A 28 -6.44 -2.91 -13.42
C ILE A 28 -5.47 -3.69 -12.51
N SER A 29 -5.82 -4.94 -12.17
CA SER A 29 -4.96 -5.79 -11.34
C SER A 29 -3.62 -6.11 -12.01
N ASN A 30 -3.64 -6.38 -13.31
CA ASN A 30 -2.43 -6.53 -14.11
C ASN A 30 -1.62 -5.24 -14.19
N TRP A 31 -2.28 -4.09 -14.36
CA TRP A 31 -1.58 -2.82 -14.47
C TRP A 31 -0.84 -2.46 -13.17
N ILE A 32 -1.52 -2.57 -12.02
CA ILE A 32 -0.92 -2.20 -10.75
C ILE A 32 0.19 -3.16 -10.30
N SER A 33 0.01 -4.47 -10.52
CA SER A 33 1.04 -5.46 -10.21
C SER A 33 2.31 -5.26 -11.05
N ASN A 34 2.19 -4.84 -12.31
CA ASN A 34 3.36 -4.61 -13.17
C ASN A 34 3.92 -3.17 -13.09
N TRP A 35 3.43 -2.34 -12.17
CA TRP A 35 3.93 -0.98 -12.05
C TRP A 35 5.34 -0.97 -11.42
N ASP A 36 6.31 -0.46 -12.17
CA ASP A 36 7.66 -0.21 -11.68
C ASP A 36 7.69 1.01 -10.73
N VAL A 37 7.93 0.72 -9.45
CA VAL A 37 8.10 1.70 -8.38
C VAL A 37 9.51 1.70 -7.78
N SER A 38 10.46 0.97 -8.39
CA SER A 38 11.82 0.74 -7.86
C SER A 38 12.63 2.00 -7.58
N ARG A 39 12.28 3.11 -8.26
CA ARG A 39 12.92 4.42 -8.11
C ARG A 39 12.16 5.38 -7.20
N GLY A 40 11.01 4.97 -6.68
CA GLY A 40 10.18 5.75 -5.78
C GLY A 40 10.82 5.86 -4.40
N THR A 41 10.91 7.08 -3.88
CA THR A 41 11.40 7.33 -2.51
C THR A 41 10.27 7.72 -1.55
N ASN A 42 9.12 8.15 -2.09
CA ASN A 42 7.97 8.61 -1.31
C ASN A 42 6.72 7.83 -1.72
N PHE A 43 6.27 6.96 -0.82
CA PHE A 43 5.04 6.17 -0.88
C PHE A 43 3.97 6.71 0.08
N GLY A 44 4.24 7.85 0.71
CA GLY A 44 3.35 8.47 1.68
C GLY A 44 1.97 8.77 1.09
N SER A 45 0.92 8.40 1.83
CA SER A 45 -0.50 8.57 1.48
C SER A 45 -0.91 8.00 0.13
N MET A 46 -0.12 7.09 -0.46
CA MET A 46 -0.34 6.59 -1.83
C MET A 46 -1.71 5.92 -2.02
N PHE A 47 -2.19 5.22 -0.99
CA PHE A 47 -3.51 4.59 -0.95
C PHE A 47 -4.37 5.12 0.21
N TYR A 48 -4.13 6.36 0.63
CA TYR A 48 -4.94 7.04 1.63
C TYR A 48 -6.42 7.06 1.22
N ASN A 49 -7.30 6.62 2.13
CA ASN A 49 -8.75 6.47 1.91
C ASN A 49 -9.15 5.56 0.74
N ALA A 50 -8.25 4.72 0.22
CA ALA A 50 -8.59 3.73 -0.77
C ALA A 50 -9.29 2.53 -0.11
N ARG A 51 -10.51 2.75 0.41
CA ARG A 51 -11.24 1.82 1.30
C ARG A 51 -11.45 0.42 0.73
N ALA A 52 -11.50 0.30 -0.59
CA ALA A 52 -11.68 -0.96 -1.33
C ALA A 52 -10.37 -1.54 -1.91
N PHE A 53 -9.22 -0.94 -1.59
CA PHE A 53 -7.93 -1.34 -2.14
C PHE A 53 -7.45 -2.64 -1.50
N ASN A 54 -7.25 -3.67 -2.33
CA ASN A 54 -6.68 -4.95 -1.94
C ASN A 54 -5.99 -5.62 -3.14
N GLN A 55 -5.36 -4.82 -4.00
CA GLN A 55 -4.74 -5.31 -5.24
C GLN A 55 -3.33 -5.84 -4.97
N ALA A 56 -2.93 -6.89 -5.68
CA ALA A 56 -1.61 -7.50 -5.52
C ALA A 56 -0.48 -6.50 -5.83
N ILE A 57 0.31 -6.21 -4.79
CA ILE A 57 1.50 -5.34 -4.83
C ILE A 57 2.70 -6.03 -4.16
N SER A 58 2.60 -7.34 -3.92
CA SER A 58 3.64 -8.13 -3.26
C SER A 58 4.97 -8.15 -4.01
N ASN A 59 4.93 -7.87 -5.32
CA ASN A 59 6.07 -7.88 -6.22
C ASN A 59 6.69 -6.49 -6.45
N TRP A 60 6.17 -5.44 -5.78
CA TRP A 60 6.75 -4.11 -5.86
C TRP A 60 8.13 -4.08 -5.21
N ASP A 61 9.08 -3.47 -5.91
CA ASP A 61 10.37 -3.12 -5.33
C ASP A 61 10.26 -1.75 -4.63
N VAL A 62 10.17 -1.78 -3.30
CA VAL A 62 10.07 -0.58 -2.46
C VAL A 62 11.39 -0.24 -1.75
N SER A 63 12.50 -0.89 -2.13
CA SER A 63 13.80 -0.79 -1.44
C SER A 63 14.40 0.62 -1.42
N SER A 64 14.03 1.47 -2.39
CA SER A 64 14.43 2.89 -2.44
C SER A 64 13.54 3.81 -1.59
N GLY A 65 12.45 3.27 -1.01
CA GLY A 65 11.46 4.02 -0.26
C GLY A 65 11.99 4.52 1.08
N THR A 66 11.85 5.82 1.34
CA THR A 66 12.20 6.43 2.64
C THR A 66 10.96 6.88 3.42
N ASN A 67 9.84 7.15 2.74
CA ASN A 67 8.59 7.59 3.36
C ASN A 67 7.44 6.65 3.00
N PHE A 68 6.84 6.01 4.01
CA PHE A 68 5.65 5.15 3.91
C PHE A 68 4.47 5.69 4.76
N ALA A 69 4.57 6.92 5.25
CA ALA A 69 3.57 7.51 6.14
C ALA A 69 2.18 7.48 5.53
N PHE A 70 1.18 7.00 6.29
CA PHE A 70 -0.22 6.93 5.89
C PHE A 70 -0.50 6.17 4.58
N MET A 71 0.44 5.35 4.09
CA MET A 71 0.33 4.71 2.77
C MET A 71 -0.99 3.95 2.60
N PHE A 72 -1.43 3.20 3.62
CA PHE A 72 -2.69 2.43 3.63
C PHE A 72 -3.69 2.96 4.68
N ASP A 73 -3.56 4.22 5.08
CA ASP A 73 -4.48 4.83 6.03
C ASP A 73 -5.91 4.84 5.44
N HIS A 74 -6.88 4.32 6.20
CA HIS A 74 -8.26 4.07 5.78
C HIS A 74 -8.42 3.10 4.58
N ALA A 75 -7.40 2.32 4.22
CA ALA A 75 -7.55 1.22 3.26
C ALA A 75 -8.16 -0.02 3.97
N ASN A 76 -9.45 0.08 4.32
CA ASN A 76 -10.09 -0.81 5.29
C ASN A 76 -9.94 -2.31 4.96
N VAL A 77 -10.04 -2.68 3.69
CA VAL A 77 -9.99 -4.09 3.23
C VAL A 77 -8.60 -4.55 2.78
N PHE A 78 -7.57 -3.73 2.95
CA PHE A 78 -6.22 -4.07 2.52
C PHE A 78 -5.62 -5.18 3.39
N ASN A 79 -5.28 -6.30 2.78
CA ASN A 79 -4.65 -7.44 3.46
C ASN A 79 -3.73 -8.24 2.52
N GLN A 80 -3.08 -7.56 1.57
CA GLN A 80 -2.16 -8.22 0.63
C GLN A 80 -0.84 -8.54 1.31
N ASN A 81 -0.28 -9.71 0.98
CA ASN A 81 1.00 -10.15 1.49
C ASN A 81 2.13 -9.20 1.04
N ILE A 82 2.69 -8.49 2.00
CA ILE A 82 3.83 -7.57 1.84
C ILE A 82 5.02 -8.01 2.71
N THR A 83 5.03 -9.26 3.18
CA THR A 83 6.09 -9.82 4.04
C THR A 83 7.46 -9.75 3.36
N ASN A 84 7.52 -9.77 2.03
CA ASN A 84 8.76 -9.77 1.24
C ASN A 84 9.25 -8.37 0.85
N TRP A 85 8.58 -7.30 1.27
CA TRP A 85 9.04 -5.95 0.98
C TRP A 85 10.35 -5.64 1.73
N ASP A 86 11.33 -5.13 1.00
CA ASP A 86 12.53 -4.52 1.59
C ASP A 86 12.23 -3.07 1.97
N VAL A 87 12.08 -2.83 3.26
CA VAL A 87 11.81 -1.49 3.83
C VAL A 87 13.00 -0.92 4.58
N SER A 88 14.20 -1.48 4.40
CA SER A 88 15.42 -1.13 5.15
C SER A 88 15.85 0.34 5.00
N SER A 89 15.47 0.99 3.89
CA SER A 89 15.69 2.43 3.66
C SER A 89 14.62 3.33 4.31
N GLY A 90 13.53 2.76 4.82
CA GLY A 90 12.37 3.48 5.34
C GLY A 90 12.67 4.20 6.65
N THR A 91 12.32 5.49 6.73
CA THR A 91 12.51 6.31 7.92
C THR A 91 11.20 6.72 8.61
N ASP A 92 10.09 6.74 7.86
CA ASP A 92 8.77 7.14 8.37
C ASP A 92 7.69 6.13 7.95
N PHE A 93 7.08 5.50 8.95
CA PHE A 93 5.97 4.54 8.85
C PHE A 93 4.74 5.03 9.61
N SER A 94 4.70 6.30 10.00
CA SER A 94 3.62 6.89 10.79
C SER A 94 2.26 6.66 10.13
N GLY A 95 1.31 6.10 10.88
CA GLY A 95 -0.04 5.82 10.41
C GLY A 95 -0.15 4.90 9.19
N MET A 96 0.91 4.17 8.80
CA MET A 96 0.93 3.39 7.54
C MET A 96 -0.29 2.45 7.39
N PHE A 97 -0.74 1.83 8.48
CA PHE A 97 -1.92 0.95 8.53
C PHE A 97 -3.04 1.51 9.43
N TYR A 98 -3.08 2.83 9.63
CA TYR A 98 -4.13 3.46 10.44
C TYR A 98 -5.51 3.11 9.86
N ASN A 99 -6.40 2.56 10.67
CA ASN A 99 -7.74 2.15 10.24
C ASN A 99 -7.77 1.16 9.04
N ALA A 100 -6.68 0.43 8.77
CA ALA A 100 -6.65 -0.72 7.86
C ALA A 100 -7.22 -1.94 8.61
N THR A 101 -8.56 -1.97 8.73
CA THR A 101 -9.26 -2.87 9.67
C THR A 101 -9.05 -4.35 9.41
N ASP A 102 -8.75 -4.73 8.17
CA ASP A 102 -8.58 -6.12 7.74
C ASP A 102 -7.10 -6.52 7.58
N PHE A 103 -6.16 -5.61 7.84
CA PHE A 103 -4.73 -5.91 7.70
C PHE A 103 -4.25 -6.85 8.80
N ASN A 104 -3.70 -8.00 8.42
CA ASN A 104 -3.14 -8.99 9.35
C ASN A 104 -1.96 -9.79 8.78
N GLN A 105 -1.15 -9.17 7.93
CA GLN A 105 0.01 -9.84 7.33
C GLN A 105 1.22 -9.79 8.25
N ALA A 106 1.98 -10.88 8.30
CA ALA A 106 3.21 -10.95 9.08
C ALA A 106 4.27 -10.03 8.48
N ILE A 107 4.78 -9.11 9.29
CA ILE A 107 5.82 -8.13 8.90
C ILE A 107 7.00 -8.13 9.89
N SER A 108 7.11 -9.16 10.73
CA SER A 108 8.22 -9.32 11.67
C SER A 108 9.59 -9.42 10.99
N ASN A 109 9.64 -9.85 9.72
CA ASN A 109 10.87 -9.96 8.94
C ASN A 109 11.35 -8.62 8.34
N TRP A 110 10.58 -7.54 8.47
CA TRP A 110 10.99 -6.24 7.95
C TRP A 110 12.16 -5.68 8.75
N ASP A 111 13.26 -5.39 8.07
CA ASP A 111 14.33 -4.56 8.66
C ASP A 111 13.84 -3.13 8.77
N VAL A 112 13.53 -2.71 9.99
CA VAL A 112 13.04 -1.38 10.34
C VAL A 112 14.09 -0.56 11.10
N SER A 113 15.37 -0.96 11.05
CA SER A 113 16.45 -0.33 11.83
C SER A 113 16.71 1.14 11.46
N SER A 114 16.36 1.56 10.24
CA SER A 114 16.39 2.95 9.78
C SER A 114 15.16 3.78 10.20
N GLY A 115 14.11 3.12 10.71
CA GLY A 115 12.83 3.75 11.05
C GLY A 115 12.94 4.67 12.26
N THR A 116 12.39 5.88 12.12
CA THR A 116 12.41 6.91 13.16
C THR A 116 11.03 7.30 13.67
N ASP A 117 9.98 7.06 12.87
CA ASP A 117 8.59 7.32 13.26
C ASP A 117 7.69 6.12 12.91
N PHE A 118 6.98 5.62 13.92
CA PHE A 118 5.97 4.55 13.84
C PHE A 118 4.65 4.98 14.49
N GLY A 119 4.49 6.28 14.75
CA GLY A 119 3.35 6.86 15.43
C GLY A 119 2.04 6.42 14.80
N HIS A 120 1.13 5.86 15.59
CA HIS A 120 -0.19 5.42 15.15
C HIS A 120 -0.21 4.35 14.03
N MET A 121 0.91 3.70 13.70
CA MET A 121 1.05 2.78 12.56
C MET A 121 -0.09 1.75 12.47
N PHE A 122 -0.50 1.15 13.60
CA PHE A 122 -1.59 0.16 13.68
C PHE A 122 -2.83 0.66 14.44
N ASN A 123 -2.96 1.97 14.69
CA ASN A 123 -4.11 2.46 15.43
C ASN A 123 -5.40 2.16 14.64
N THR A 124 -6.39 1.55 15.29
CA THR A 124 -7.64 1.09 14.67
C THR A 124 -7.47 -0.04 13.62
N ALA A 125 -6.29 -0.64 13.46
CA ALA A 125 -6.12 -1.90 12.71
C ALA A 125 -6.67 -3.08 13.55
N LYS A 126 -8.00 -3.23 13.57
CA LYS A 126 -8.75 -4.00 14.58
C LYS A 126 -8.34 -5.45 14.74
N ILE A 127 -7.93 -6.11 13.65
CA ILE A 127 -7.63 -7.54 13.66
C ILE A 127 -6.13 -7.84 13.70
N PHE A 128 -5.28 -6.81 13.61
CA PHE A 128 -3.83 -6.99 13.55
C PHE A 128 -3.33 -7.62 14.85
N ASN A 129 -2.76 -8.82 14.74
CA ASN A 129 -2.28 -9.60 15.89
C ASN A 129 -0.96 -10.35 15.59
N GLN A 130 -0.21 -9.88 14.59
CA GLN A 130 1.05 -10.49 14.20
C GLN A 130 2.17 -10.14 15.16
N ASP A 131 3.20 -10.99 15.19
CA ASP A 131 4.44 -10.70 15.90
C ASP A 131 5.14 -9.48 15.29
N ILE A 132 5.66 -8.61 16.16
CA ILE A 132 6.40 -7.40 15.83
C ILE A 132 7.77 -7.36 16.53
N SER A 133 8.18 -8.45 17.17
CA SER A 133 9.51 -8.56 17.73
C SER A 133 10.54 -8.77 16.61
N ASN A 134 11.43 -7.79 16.43
CA ASN A 134 12.62 -7.85 15.59
C ASN A 134 13.78 -7.20 16.36
#